data_AF-U4L2J4-F1
#
_entry.id   AF-U4L2J4-F1
#
_cell.length_a   1.000
_cell.length_b   1.000
_cell.length_c   1.000
_cell.angle_alpha   90.00
_cell.angle_beta   90.00
_cell.angle_gamma   90.00
#
_symmetry.space_group_name_H-M   'P 1'
#
loop_
_entity.id
_entity.type
_entity.pdbx_description
1 polymer ?
#
loop_
_entity_poly.entity_id
_entity_poly.type
_entity_poly.pdbx_seq_one_letter_code
_entity_poly.pdbx_strand_id
1 'polypeptide(L)'
;MLGALDLKAIAARKLENQLKQWNSEEFIRCVQEVYDKTSKTDLDIRNMLIYAATSNMAEVMKFGSFCKEFERYGEFTSPLILNFHSHSAKVFEEMTSSHTAELQKVKKETKEESQSLFLKISHEKPLERPCTASQANK
;
A
#
# COMPACT_ATOMS: atom_id res chain seq x y z
N MET A 1 -44.02 -13.14 4.13
CA MET A 1 -42.99 -13.58 3.16
C MET A 1 -41.97 -12.48 3.04
N LEU A 2 -40.67 -12.78 3.18
CA LEU A 2 -39.61 -11.81 2.92
C LEU A 2 -39.59 -11.46 1.43
N GLY A 3 -39.38 -10.18 1.10
CA GLY A 3 -39.23 -9.76 -0.28
C GLY A 3 -37.93 -10.29 -0.90
N ALA A 4 -37.87 -10.37 -2.23
CA ALA A 4 -36.67 -10.82 -2.93
C ALA A 4 -35.42 -9.95 -2.60
N LEU A 5 -35.63 -8.66 -2.33
CA LEU A 5 -34.56 -7.74 -1.90
C LEU A 5 -34.04 -8.07 -0.50
N ASP A 6 -34.93 -8.37 0.44
CA ASP A 6 -34.55 -8.73 1.81
C ASP A 6 -33.76 -10.04 1.84
N LEU A 7 -34.15 -11.01 1.01
CA LEU A 7 -33.44 -12.28 0.86
C LEU A 7 -32.02 -12.07 0.30
N LYS A 8 -31.86 -11.20 -0.69
CA LYS A 8 -30.53 -10.83 -1.22
C LYS A 8 -29.66 -10.18 -0.16
N ALA A 9 -30.21 -9.26 0.63
CA ALA A 9 -29.47 -8.59 1.70
C ALA A 9 -29.05 -9.55 2.84
N ILE A 10 -29.87 -10.56 3.15
CA ILE A 10 -29.52 -11.61 4.13
C ILE A 10 -28.43 -12.53 3.56
N ALA A 11 -28.54 -12.93 2.29
CA ALA A 11 -27.54 -13.76 1.62
C ALA A 11 -26.18 -13.05 1.55
N ALA A 12 -26.17 -11.77 1.19
CA ALA A 12 -24.95 -10.95 1.16
C ALA A 12 -24.26 -10.88 2.53
N ARG A 13 -25.02 -10.64 3.62
CA ARG A 13 -24.45 -10.63 4.98
C ARG A 13 -23.89 -12.00 5.43
N LYS A 14 -24.55 -13.09 5.03
CA LYS A 14 -24.03 -14.44 5.33
C LYS A 14 -22.73 -14.70 4.58
N LEU A 15 -22.68 -14.33 3.30
CA LEU A 15 -21.49 -14.45 2.48
C LEU A 15 -20.34 -13.62 3.07
N GLU A 16 -20.59 -12.37 3.46
CA GLU A 16 -19.58 -11.51 4.09
C GLU A 16 -18.95 -12.16 5.33
N ASN A 17 -19.78 -12.77 6.18
CA ASN A 17 -19.27 -13.45 7.38
C ASN A 17 -18.46 -14.70 7.06
N GLN A 18 -18.81 -15.45 6.01
CA GLN A 18 -18.02 -16.59 5.56
C GLN A 18 -16.67 -16.13 4.97
N LEU A 19 -16.64 -15.04 4.21
CA LEU A 19 -15.42 -14.50 3.61
C LEU A 19 -14.38 -14.01 4.64
N LYS A 20 -14.78 -13.80 5.90
CA LYS A 20 -13.84 -13.52 7.01
C LYS A 20 -12.98 -14.72 7.37
N GLN A 21 -13.45 -15.94 7.11
CA GLN A 21 -12.69 -17.17 7.30
C GLN A 21 -12.20 -17.63 5.93
N TRP A 22 -10.99 -17.18 5.58
CA TRP A 22 -10.47 -17.40 4.23
C TRP A 22 -10.20 -18.88 3.95
N ASN A 23 -10.79 -19.39 2.88
CA ASN A 23 -10.48 -20.68 2.29
C ASN A 23 -10.47 -20.53 0.76
N SER A 24 -9.32 -20.73 0.13
CA SER A 24 -9.13 -20.48 -1.30
C SER A 24 -9.99 -21.37 -2.20
N GLU A 25 -10.16 -22.65 -1.86
CA GLU A 25 -10.98 -23.58 -2.66
C GLU A 25 -12.47 -23.25 -2.55
N GLU A 26 -12.94 -22.94 -1.35
CA GLU A 26 -14.33 -22.52 -1.13
C GLU A 26 -14.62 -21.17 -1.79
N PHE A 27 -13.68 -20.24 -1.70
CA PHE A 27 -13.76 -18.94 -2.34
C PHE A 27 -13.91 -19.09 -3.86
N ILE A 28 -13.11 -19.95 -4.50
CA ILE A 28 -13.18 -20.14 -5.95
C ILE A 28 -14.55 -20.66 -6.37
N ARG A 29 -15.03 -21.71 -5.72
CA ARG A 29 -16.36 -22.26 -5.98
C ARG A 29 -17.44 -21.20 -5.78
N CYS A 30 -17.33 -20.39 -4.73
CA CYS A 30 -18.28 -19.32 -4.45
C CYS A 30 -18.30 -18.26 -5.55
N VAL A 31 -17.13 -17.82 -6.04
CA VAL A 31 -17.07 -16.85 -7.14
C VAL A 31 -17.69 -17.42 -8.40
N GLN A 32 -17.33 -18.65 -8.77
CA GLN A 32 -17.90 -19.32 -9.94
C GLN A 32 -19.42 -19.43 -9.84
N GLU A 33 -19.93 -19.89 -8.69
CA GLU A 33 -21.36 -20.03 -8.46
C GLU A 33 -22.11 -18.69 -8.50
N VAL A 34 -21.57 -17.64 -7.87
CA VAL A 34 -22.19 -16.32 -7.88
C VAL A 34 -22.22 -15.76 -9.30
N TYR A 35 -21.12 -15.82 -10.05
CA TYR A 35 -21.06 -15.26 -11.39
C TYR A 35 -21.90 -16.05 -12.41
N ASP A 36 -22.09 -17.36 -12.19
CA ASP A 36 -22.95 -18.20 -13.02
C ASP A 36 -24.44 -18.07 -12.68
N LYS A 37 -24.81 -17.87 -11.40
CA LYS A 37 -26.22 -17.92 -10.94
C LYS A 37 -26.86 -16.57 -10.66
N THR A 38 -26.09 -15.50 -10.47
CA THR A 38 -26.63 -14.17 -10.16
C THR A 38 -26.67 -13.25 -11.38
N SER A 39 -27.59 -12.29 -11.36
CA SER A 39 -27.66 -11.29 -12.43
C SER A 39 -26.39 -10.44 -12.45
N LYS A 40 -26.01 -9.94 -13.62
CA LYS A 40 -24.94 -8.93 -13.76
C LYS A 40 -25.23 -7.64 -13.00
N THR A 41 -26.51 -7.39 -12.71
CA THR A 41 -26.96 -6.23 -11.92
C THR A 41 -26.84 -6.43 -10.41
N ASP A 42 -26.53 -7.64 -9.93
CA ASP A 42 -26.35 -7.94 -8.50
C ASP A 42 -24.95 -7.51 -8.03
N LEU A 43 -24.67 -6.22 -8.16
CA LEU A 43 -23.34 -5.64 -7.95
C LEU A 43 -22.85 -5.79 -6.51
N ASP A 44 -23.73 -5.77 -5.51
CA ASP A 44 -23.32 -5.83 -4.10
C ASP A 44 -22.56 -7.12 -3.77
N ILE A 45 -23.09 -8.27 -4.18
CA ILE A 45 -22.48 -9.59 -3.93
C ILE A 45 -21.20 -9.75 -4.75
N ARG A 46 -21.22 -9.30 -6.02
CA ARG A 46 -20.04 -9.36 -6.90
C ARG A 46 -18.90 -8.49 -6.40
N ASN A 47 -19.18 -7.26 -5.96
CA ASN A 47 -18.21 -6.34 -5.38
C ASN A 47 -17.64 -6.88 -4.06
N MET A 48 -18.45 -7.53 -3.24
CA MET A 48 -18.01 -8.15 -2.00
C MET A 48 -16.96 -9.25 -2.26
N LEU A 49 -17.15 -10.07 -3.29
CA LEU A 49 -16.17 -11.10 -3.68
C LEU A 49 -14.86 -10.47 -4.19
N ILE A 50 -14.95 -9.42 -4.99
CA ILE A 50 -13.78 -8.67 -5.47
C ILE A 50 -13.00 -8.07 -4.29
N TYR A 51 -13.72 -7.47 -3.34
CA TYR A 51 -13.11 -6.91 -2.13
C TYR A 51 -12.41 -7.98 -1.30
N ALA A 52 -13.08 -9.12 -1.06
CA ALA A 52 -12.49 -10.23 -0.30
C ALA A 52 -11.23 -10.80 -0.97
N ALA A 53 -11.23 -10.95 -2.30
CA ALA A 53 -10.03 -11.36 -3.04
C ALA A 53 -8.91 -10.32 -2.96
N THR A 54 -9.25 -9.03 -2.98
CA THR A 54 -8.28 -7.94 -2.85
C THR A 54 -7.64 -7.92 -1.46
N SER A 55 -8.43 -8.07 -0.40
CA SER A 55 -7.95 -8.12 0.98
C SER A 55 -7.07 -9.34 1.28
N ASN A 56 -7.27 -10.45 0.55
CA ASN A 56 -6.52 -11.70 0.73
C ASN A 56 -5.60 -12.01 -0.46
N MET A 57 -5.13 -10.97 -1.16
CA MET A 57 -4.31 -11.10 -2.37
C MET A 57 -3.13 -12.06 -2.21
N ALA A 58 -2.43 -12.03 -1.07
CA ALA A 58 -1.28 -12.90 -0.82
C ALA A 58 -1.64 -14.39 -0.89
N GLU A 59 -2.82 -14.77 -0.40
CA GLU A 59 -3.32 -16.14 -0.45
C GLU A 59 -3.86 -16.51 -1.83
N VAL A 60 -4.51 -15.55 -2.50
CA VAL A 60 -4.97 -15.69 -3.89
C VAL A 60 -3.80 -15.98 -4.83
N MET A 61 -2.69 -15.27 -4.69
CA MET A 61 -1.51 -15.41 -5.56
C MET A 61 -0.72 -16.71 -5.31
N LYS A 62 -0.83 -17.30 -4.12
CA LYS A 62 -0.25 -18.62 -3.83
C LYS A 62 -0.98 -19.75 -4.56
N PHE A 63 -2.22 -19.50 -4.98
CA PHE A 63 -3.02 -20.50 -5.68
C PHE A 63 -2.66 -20.53 -7.17
N GLY A 64 -1.74 -21.43 -7.55
CA GLY A 64 -1.17 -21.47 -8.90
C GLY A 64 -2.16 -21.70 -10.05
N SER A 65 -3.36 -22.23 -9.76
CA SER A 65 -4.43 -22.40 -10.75
C SER A 65 -5.44 -21.25 -10.79
N PHE A 66 -5.28 -20.22 -9.96
CA PHE A 66 -6.24 -19.10 -9.88
C PHE A 66 -6.53 -18.46 -11.24
N CYS A 67 -5.48 -18.17 -12.02
CA CYS A 67 -5.64 -17.58 -13.36
C CYS A 67 -6.41 -18.50 -14.33
N LYS A 68 -6.26 -19.82 -14.21
CA LYS A 68 -6.99 -20.79 -15.04
C LYS A 68 -8.45 -20.91 -14.64
N GLU A 69 -8.71 -20.98 -13.33
CA GLU A 69 -10.07 -21.07 -12.77
C GLU A 69 -10.94 -19.86 -13.15
N PHE A 70 -10.31 -18.70 -13.36
CA PHE A 70 -11.00 -17.45 -13.65
C PHE A 70 -10.89 -16.94 -15.09
N GLU A 71 -10.32 -17.73 -16.01
CA GLU A 71 -10.10 -17.33 -17.41
C GLU A 71 -11.40 -16.88 -18.10
N ARG A 72 -12.51 -17.59 -17.83
CA ARG A 72 -13.84 -17.27 -18.40
C ARG A 72 -14.61 -16.18 -17.64
N TYR A 73 -14.10 -15.71 -16.51
CA TYR A 73 -14.79 -14.76 -15.63
C TYR A 73 -14.17 -13.36 -15.74
N GLY A 74 -14.15 -12.80 -16.96
CA GLY A 74 -13.58 -11.47 -17.24
C GLY A 74 -14.16 -10.34 -16.38
N GLU A 75 -15.45 -10.43 -16.04
CA GLU A 75 -16.17 -9.49 -15.16
C GLU A 75 -15.72 -9.55 -13.70
N PHE A 76 -15.05 -10.62 -13.28
CA PHE A 76 -14.43 -10.74 -11.97
C PHE A 76 -12.94 -10.37 -12.02
N THR A 77 -12.20 -10.89 -13.00
CA THR A 77 -10.75 -10.73 -13.09
C THR A 77 -10.33 -9.30 -13.44
N SER A 78 -11.05 -8.62 -14.33
CA SER A 78 -10.74 -7.25 -14.75
C SER A 78 -10.77 -6.26 -13.57
N PRO A 79 -11.86 -6.15 -12.79
CA PRO A 79 -11.90 -5.26 -11.63
C PRO A 79 -10.97 -5.71 -10.50
N LEU A 80 -10.68 -7.00 -10.37
CA LEU A 80 -9.70 -7.50 -9.41
C LEU A 80 -8.28 -6.99 -9.73
N ILE A 81 -7.86 -7.08 -10.99
CA ILE A 81 -6.54 -6.59 -11.45
C ILE A 81 -6.44 -5.06 -11.27
N LEU A 82 -7.50 -4.30 -11.57
CA LEU A 82 -7.51 -2.85 -11.35
C LEU A 82 -7.35 -2.50 -9.87
N ASN A 83 -8.04 -3.21 -8.97
CA ASN A 83 -7.91 -3.03 -7.54
C ASN A 83 -6.52 -3.39 -7.02
N PHE A 84 -5.89 -4.42 -7.60
CA PHE A 84 -4.50 -4.79 -7.29
C PHE A 84 -3.54 -3.65 -7.61
N HIS A 85 -3.64 -3.06 -8.80
CA HIS A 85 -2.81 -1.93 -9.18
C HIS A 85 -3.04 -0.72 -8.27
N SER A 86 -4.30 -0.41 -7.94
CA SER A 86 -4.62 0.71 -7.05
C SER A 86 -4.08 0.50 -5.62
N HIS A 87 -4.21 -0.70 -5.05
CA HIS A 87 -3.64 -1.01 -3.74
C HIS A 87 -2.11 -0.95 -3.74
N SER A 88 -1.46 -1.49 -4.78
CA SER A 88 -0.01 -1.44 -4.91
C SER A 88 0.51 0.00 -5.03
N ALA A 89 -0.21 0.86 -5.75
CA ALA A 89 0.13 2.28 -5.88
C ALA A 89 0.01 3.02 -4.54
N LYS A 90 -1.06 2.77 -3.76
CA LYS A 90 -1.24 3.39 -2.45
C LYS A 90 -0.18 2.96 -1.44
N VAL A 91 0.16 1.67 -1.39
CA VAL A 91 1.22 1.16 -0.51
C VAL A 91 2.58 1.75 -0.90
N PHE A 92 2.84 1.92 -2.19
CA PHE A 92 4.06 2.57 -2.67
C PHE A 92 4.12 4.07 -2.32
N GLU A 93 2.98 4.77 -2.41
CA GLU A 93 2.86 6.18 -2.04
C GLU A 93 3.05 6.40 -0.52
N GLU A 94 2.52 5.50 0.32
CA GLU A 94 2.76 5.51 1.77
C GLU A 94 4.23 5.24 2.12
N MET A 95 4.86 4.27 1.45
CA MET A 95 6.27 3.92 1.70
C MET A 95 7.23 5.04 1.26
N THR A 96 6.90 5.75 0.17
CA THR A 96 7.68 6.91 -0.31
C THR A 96 7.42 8.15 0.56
N SER A 97 6.18 8.38 1.02
CA SER A 97 5.88 9.43 2.00
C SER A 97 6.68 9.25 3.30
N SER A 98 6.72 8.04 3.84
CA SER A 98 7.52 7.71 5.04
C SER A 98 9.03 7.93 4.82
N HIS A 99 9.59 7.51 3.68
CA HIS A 99 11.01 7.74 3.38
C HIS A 99 11.35 9.23 3.18
N THR A 100 10.44 10.02 2.60
CA THR A 100 10.66 11.47 2.47
C THR A 100 10.61 12.20 3.81
N ALA A 101 9.78 11.75 4.76
CA ALA A 101 9.73 12.30 6.11
C ALA A 101 11.02 12.01 6.91
N GLU A 102 11.55 10.78 6.84
CA GLU A 102 12.80 10.40 7.49
C GLU A 102 14.02 11.15 6.91
N LEU A 103 14.10 11.30 5.58
CA LEU A 103 15.18 12.06 4.93
C LEU A 103 15.15 13.55 5.30
N GLN A 104 13.97 14.15 5.51
CA GLN A 104 13.88 15.53 5.98
C GLN A 104 14.32 15.69 7.44
N LYS A 105 14.03 14.69 8.29
CA LYS A 105 14.47 14.66 9.69
C LYS A 105 15.99 14.57 9.80
N VAL A 106 16.62 13.63 9.10
CA VAL A 106 18.09 13.48 9.07
C VAL A 106 18.74 14.77 8.55
N LYS A 107 18.21 15.37 7.49
CA LYS A 107 18.75 16.62 6.92
C LYS A 107 18.65 17.82 7.88
N LYS A 108 17.66 17.83 8.79
CA LYS A 108 17.50 18.86 9.81
C LYS A 108 18.49 18.65 10.97
N GLU A 109 18.65 17.41 11.43
CA GLU A 109 19.61 17.04 12.48
C GLU A 109 21.06 17.34 12.06
N THR A 110 21.46 17.00 10.83
CA THR A 110 22.81 17.31 10.32
C THR A 110 23.08 18.82 10.20
N LYS A 111 22.04 19.63 9.94
CA LYS A 111 22.17 21.09 9.86
C LYS A 111 22.35 21.73 11.24
N GLU A 112 21.66 21.24 12.26
CA GLU A 112 21.80 21.72 13.64
C GLU A 112 23.15 21.31 14.26
N GLU A 113 23.62 20.09 14.00
CA GLU A 113 24.97 19.64 14.44
C GLU A 113 26.09 20.46 13.79
N SER A 114 25.98 20.76 12.50
CA SER A 114 26.96 21.58 11.78
C SER A 114 27.03 23.02 12.30
N GLN A 115 25.90 23.60 12.70
CA GLN A 115 25.84 24.93 13.30
C GLN A 115 26.41 24.96 14.73
N SER A 116 26.16 23.91 15.52
CA SER A 116 26.73 23.73 16.86
C SER A 116 28.25 23.59 16.83
N LEU A 117 28.79 22.82 15.88
CA LEU A 117 30.24 22.68 15.67
C LEU A 117 30.90 24.01 15.28
N PHE A 118 30.28 24.79 14.39
CA PHE A 118 30.82 26.08 13.95
C PHE A 118 30.88 27.11 15.10
N LEU A 119 29.87 27.12 15.98
CA LEU A 119 29.87 27.95 17.19
C LEU A 119 30.97 27.56 18.18
N LYS A 120 31.26 26.25 18.35
CA LYS A 120 32.34 25.79 19.24
C LYS A 120 33.72 26.19 18.72
N ILE A 121 33.96 26.10 17.42
CA ILE A 121 35.24 26.48 16.79
C ILE A 121 35.47 28.01 16.87
N SER A 122 34.40 28.81 16.82
CA SER A 122 34.49 30.28 16.86
C SER A 122 34.88 30.86 18.22
N HIS A 123 34.89 30.06 19.29
CA HIS A 123 35.30 30.48 20.64
C HIS A 123 36.73 30.08 21.02
N GLU A 124 37.47 29.37 20.16
CA GLU A 124 38.91 29.20 20.37
C GLU A 124 39.67 30.47 19.96
N LYS A 125 40.08 31.21 20.99
CA LYS A 125 40.82 32.47 20.93
C LYS A 125 42.08 32.32 20.05
N PRO A 126 42.26 33.11 18.97
CA PRO A 126 43.48 33.06 18.17
C PRO A 126 44.70 33.48 18.99
N LEU A 127 45.72 32.61 19.10
CA LEU A 127 47.04 33.01 19.56
C LEU A 127 47.64 33.99 18.54
N GLU A 128 47.78 35.26 18.93
CA GLU A 128 48.53 36.24 18.15
C GLU A 128 49.99 35.78 17.98
N ARG A 129 50.47 35.74 16.73
CA ARG A 129 51.90 35.70 16.43
C ARG A 129 52.31 36.97 15.68
N PRO A 130 53.43 37.61 16.06
CA PRO A 130 53.80 38.94 15.59
C PRO A 130 54.32 38.94 14.15
N CYS A 131 53.92 39.96 13.39
CA CYS A 131 54.38 40.27 12.03
C CYS A 131 55.87 40.63 12.01
N THR A 132 56.68 39.91 11.24
CA THR A 132 57.99 40.39 10.77
C THR A 132 57.85 40.98 9.38
N ALA A 133 58.11 42.27 9.24
CA ALA A 133 58.18 42.96 7.97
C ALA A 133 59.50 42.63 7.26
N SER A 134 59.43 42.10 6.04
CA SER A 134 60.58 41.98 5.13
C SER A 134 60.26 42.76 3.87
N GLN A 135 60.98 43.88 3.66
CA GLN A 135 61.00 44.63 2.41
C GLN A 135 62.14 44.12 1.51
N ALA A 136 61.90 44.23 0.21
CA ALA A 136 62.54 43.50 -0.87
C ALA A 136 63.84 44.13 -1.45
N ASN A 137 64.58 43.27 -2.16
CA ASN A 137 65.42 43.50 -3.36
C ASN A 137 66.64 44.43 -3.28
N LYS A 138 67.85 43.85 -3.34
CA LYS A 138 68.60 43.56 -4.57
C LYS A 138 69.83 42.69 -4.29
#